data_AF-J8EXU8-F1
#
_entry.id   AF-J8EXU8-F1
#
_cell.length_a   1.000
_cell.length_b   1.000
_cell.length_c   1.000
_cell.angle_alpha   90.00
_cell.angle_beta   90.00
_cell.angle_gamma   90.00
#
_symmetry.space_group_name_H-M   'P 1'
#
loop_
_entity.id
_entity.type
_entity.pdbx_description
1 polymer ?
#
loop_
_entity_poly.entity_id
_entity_poly.type
_entity_poly.pdbx_seq_one_letter_code
_entity_poly.pdbx_strand_id
1 'polypeptide(L)'
;MYDKEEVYDEEIAPLMQQILEICKREELPMVAQFYLAEESPYDEESVTPLYCTSIIIPGDRNDEEGIQQLQDIDEVMKYGKNGPPYFMAATIRKE
;
A
#
# COMPACT_ATOMS: atom_id res chain seq x y z
N MET A 1 -2.66 12.76 19.50
CA MET A 1 -2.50 11.78 18.41
C MET A 1 -3.02 12.47 17.17
N TYR A 2 -2.18 12.73 16.16
CA TYR A 2 -2.66 13.26 14.89
C TYR A 2 -3.48 12.14 14.25
N ASP A 3 -4.76 12.37 13.99
CA ASP A 3 -5.67 11.36 13.48
C ASP A 3 -5.45 11.19 11.97
N LYS A 4 -4.35 10.51 11.62
CA LYS A 4 -4.00 10.19 10.23
C LYS A 4 -5.06 9.27 9.59
N GLU A 5 -5.83 8.55 10.39
CA GLU A 5 -6.94 7.72 9.94
C GLU A 5 -8.10 8.60 9.47
N GLU A 6 -8.51 9.61 10.25
CA GLU A 6 -9.52 10.60 9.84
C GLU A 6 -9.14 11.29 8.53
N VAL A 7 -7.89 11.76 8.40
CA VAL A 7 -7.38 12.36 7.15
C VAL A 7 -7.40 11.35 6.00
N TYR A 8 -7.06 10.08 6.27
CA TYR A 8 -7.09 9.06 5.25
C TYR A 8 -8.52 8.83 4.75
N ASP A 9 -9.46 8.65 5.65
CA ASP A 9 -10.85 8.34 5.31
C ASP A 9 -11.55 9.51 4.61
N GLU A 10 -11.35 10.75 5.08
CA GLU A 10 -12.03 11.92 4.53
C GLU A 10 -11.41 12.43 3.22
N GLU A 11 -10.07 12.40 3.11
CA GLU A 11 -9.36 13.05 1.99
C GLU A 11 -8.69 12.04 1.06
N ILE A 12 -8.00 11.03 1.58
CA ILE A 12 -7.14 10.14 0.77
C ILE A 12 -7.93 9.00 0.13
N ALA A 13 -8.85 8.37 0.86
CA ALA A 13 -9.63 7.23 0.38
C ALA A 13 -10.45 7.58 -0.88
N PRO A 14 -11.13 8.75 -0.98
CA PRO A 14 -11.82 9.15 -2.20
C PRO A 14 -10.87 9.35 -3.40
N LEU A 15 -9.64 9.80 -3.17
CA LEU A 15 -8.62 9.95 -4.22
C LEU A 15 -8.07 8.59 -4.65
N MET A 16 -7.80 7.70 -3.69
CA MET A 16 -7.38 6.33 -3.96
C MET A 16 -8.43 5.59 -4.77
N GLN A 17 -9.72 5.78 -4.48
CA GLN A 17 -10.79 5.19 -5.28
C GLN A 17 -10.73 5.63 -6.75
N GLN A 18 -10.53 6.93 -7.01
CA GLN A 18 -10.38 7.43 -8.39
C GLN A 18 -9.16 6.82 -9.09
N ILE A 19 -8.03 6.69 -8.40
CA ILE A 19 -6.82 6.05 -8.92
C ILE A 19 -7.10 4.59 -9.26
N LEU A 20 -7.74 3.85 -8.35
CA LEU A 20 -8.07 2.43 -8.54
C LEU A 20 -9.02 2.24 -9.74
N GLU A 21 -9.99 3.12 -9.92
CA GLU A 21 -10.90 3.08 -11.08
C GLU A 21 -10.15 3.29 -12.40
N ILE A 22 -9.22 4.25 -12.45
CA ILE A 22 -8.36 4.48 -13.63
C ILE A 22 -7.49 3.24 -13.89
N CYS A 23 -6.79 2.75 -12.87
CA CYS A 23 -5.89 1.61 -13.01
C CYS A 23 -6.62 0.35 -13.46
N LYS A 24 -7.83 0.09 -12.95
CA LYS A 24 -8.67 -1.02 -13.44
C LYS A 24 -9.10 -0.83 -14.89
N ARG A 25 -9.56 0.36 -15.27
CA ARG A 25 -10.05 0.64 -16.63
C ARG A 25 -8.95 0.52 -17.68
N GLU A 26 -7.76 1.01 -17.37
CA GLU A 26 -6.61 1.02 -18.28
C GLU A 26 -5.72 -0.22 -18.12
N GLU A 27 -6.17 -1.21 -17.34
CA GLU A 27 -5.42 -2.46 -17.03
C GLU A 27 -4.01 -2.20 -16.50
N LEU A 28 -3.85 -1.11 -15.72
CA LEU A 28 -2.59 -0.72 -15.13
C LEU A 28 -2.38 -1.46 -13.80
N PRO A 29 -1.34 -2.31 -13.71
CA PRO A 29 -0.94 -2.92 -12.45
C PRO A 29 -0.43 -1.86 -11.49
N MET A 30 -0.87 -1.94 -10.24
CA MET A 30 -0.39 -1.04 -9.21
C MET A 30 -0.41 -1.69 -7.83
N VAL A 31 0.46 -1.17 -6.97
CA VAL A 31 0.41 -1.39 -5.53
C VAL A 31 0.60 -0.05 -4.85
N ALA A 32 -0.21 0.22 -3.83
CA ALA A 32 -0.09 1.41 -3.00
C ALA A 32 -0.29 1.04 -1.54
N GLN A 33 0.50 1.63 -0.67
CA GLN A 33 0.39 1.50 0.78
C GLN A 33 0.43 2.88 1.42
N PHE A 34 -0.47 3.10 2.37
CA PHE A 34 -0.50 4.28 3.21
C PHE A 34 -0.37 3.85 4.67
N TYR A 35 0.59 4.43 5.38
CA TYR A 35 0.76 4.23 6.82
C TYR A 35 -0.21 5.15 7.55
N LEU A 36 -1.10 4.56 8.32
CA LEU A 36 -2.12 5.28 9.08
C LEU A 36 -1.56 5.63 10.45
N ALA A 37 -1.20 4.64 11.26
CA ALA A 37 -0.74 4.90 12.62
C ALA A 37 0.08 3.74 13.17
N GLU A 38 0.63 3.96 14.35
CA GLU A 38 1.16 2.93 15.22
C GLU A 38 0.19 2.76 16.37
N GLU A 39 -0.48 1.61 16.43
CA GLU A 39 -1.41 1.29 17.51
C GLU A 39 -0.77 0.31 18.47
N SER A 40 -0.90 0.59 19.77
CA SER A 40 -0.69 -0.40 20.81
C SER A 40 -2.04 -0.84 21.36
N PRO A 41 -2.44 -2.11 21.19
CA PRO A 41 -3.66 -2.58 21.79
C PRO A 41 -3.51 -2.86 23.30
N TYR A 42 -2.29 -3.00 23.85
CA TYR A 42 -2.08 -3.43 25.24
C TYR A 42 -0.77 -2.97 25.95
N ASP A 43 0.25 -2.48 25.24
CA ASP A 43 1.59 -2.17 25.81
C ASP A 43 2.36 -1.11 24.98
N GLU A 44 2.90 -0.06 25.61
CA GLU A 44 3.66 1.02 24.93
C GLU A 44 4.92 0.49 24.19
N GLU A 45 5.41 -0.71 24.55
CA GLU A 45 6.51 -1.37 23.81
C GLU A 45 6.04 -2.23 22.62
N SER A 46 4.76 -2.64 22.57
CA SER A 46 4.21 -3.44 21.47
C SER A 46 3.43 -2.56 20.51
N VAL A 47 4.16 -2.01 19.54
CA VAL A 47 3.59 -1.15 18.52
C VAL A 47 3.29 -1.98 17.27
N THR A 48 2.00 -2.12 16.94
CA THR A 48 1.54 -2.71 15.67
C THR A 48 1.23 -1.59 14.67
N PRO A 49 1.97 -1.50 13.55
CA PRO A 49 1.70 -0.50 12.54
C PRO A 49 0.43 -0.84 11.74
N LEU A 50 -0.42 0.17 11.54
CA LEU A 50 -1.65 0.11 10.78
C LEU A 50 -1.41 0.68 9.37
N TYR A 51 -1.75 -0.12 8.36
CA TYR A 51 -1.58 0.25 6.96
C TYR A 51 -2.87 0.03 6.18
N CYS A 52 -3.14 0.89 5.20
CA CYS A 52 -4.08 0.61 4.14
C CYS A 52 -3.33 0.30 2.85
N THR A 53 -3.46 -0.94 2.35
CA THR A 53 -2.77 -1.43 1.15
C THR A 53 -3.79 -1.76 0.06
N SER A 54 -3.55 -1.26 -1.14
CA SER A 54 -4.34 -1.55 -2.33
C SER A 54 -3.46 -2.16 -3.42
N ILE A 55 -3.91 -3.25 -4.03
CA ILE A 55 -3.17 -3.97 -5.07
C ILE A 55 -4.10 -4.25 -6.26
N ILE A 56 -3.62 -3.96 -7.46
CA ILE A 56 -4.23 -4.34 -8.73
C ILE A 56 -3.22 -5.21 -9.49
N ILE A 57 -3.59 -6.48 -9.68
CA ILE A 57 -2.85 -7.45 -10.50
C ILE A 57 -3.75 -7.80 -11.70
N PRO A 58 -3.37 -7.44 -12.93
CA PRO A 58 -4.07 -7.87 -14.13
C PRO A 58 -4.07 -9.40 -14.24
N GLY A 59 -5.17 -9.98 -14.74
CA GLY A 59 -5.42 -11.44 -14.70
C GLY A 59 -4.35 -12.32 -15.37
N ASP A 60 -3.57 -11.75 -16.29
CA ASP A 60 -2.53 -12.45 -17.05
C ASP A 60 -1.17 -12.51 -16.31
N ARG A 61 -1.08 -11.94 -15.10
CA ARG A 61 0.19 -11.65 -14.39
C ARG A 61 0.39 -12.39 -13.07
N ASN A 62 -0.27 -13.54 -12.89
CA ASN A 62 -0.09 -14.43 -11.73
C ASN A 62 1.04 -15.47 -11.92
N ASP A 63 2.10 -15.13 -12.65
CA ASP A 63 3.29 -15.99 -12.73
C ASP A 63 4.21 -15.82 -11.51
N GLU A 64 5.11 -16.78 -11.30
CA GLU A 64 6.01 -16.79 -10.13
C GLU A 64 6.86 -15.51 -10.02
N GLU A 65 7.27 -14.96 -11.16
CA GLU A 65 8.08 -13.73 -11.22
C GLU A 65 7.27 -12.49 -10.79
N GLY A 66 6.02 -12.36 -11.25
CA GLY A 66 5.11 -11.29 -10.83
C GLY A 66 4.77 -11.38 -9.34
N ILE A 67 4.60 -12.60 -8.80
CA ILE A 67 4.38 -12.82 -7.36
C ILE A 67 5.61 -12.40 -6.55
N GLN A 68 6.82 -12.79 -6.97
CA GLN A 68 8.04 -12.40 -6.28
C GLN A 68 8.23 -10.88 -6.28
N GLN A 69 7.96 -10.22 -7.40
CA GLN A 69 8.05 -8.76 -7.49
C GLN A 69 7.08 -8.06 -6.53
N LEU A 70 5.88 -8.59 -6.33
CA LEU A 70 4.93 -8.06 -5.35
C LEU A 70 5.42 -8.23 -3.91
N GLN A 71 6.06 -9.35 -3.59
CA GLN A 71 6.67 -9.60 -2.28
C GLN A 71 7.81 -8.63 -2.00
N ASP A 72 8.69 -8.40 -2.97
CA ASP A 72 9.80 -7.47 -2.85
C ASP A 72 9.29 -6.03 -2.59
N ILE A 73 8.21 -5.63 -3.27
CA ILE A 73 7.59 -4.32 -3.05
C ILE A 73 6.94 -4.24 -1.66
N ASP A 74 6.24 -5.27 -1.20
CA ASP A 74 5.66 -5.34 0.14
C ASP A 74 6.73 -5.20 1.24
N GLU A 75 7.89 -5.83 1.07
CA GLU A 75 9.01 -5.71 2.02
C GLU A 75 9.54 -4.27 2.09
N VAL A 76 9.71 -3.62 0.94
CA VAL A 76 10.13 -2.21 0.88
C VAL A 76 9.07 -1.29 1.49
N MET A 77 7.79 -1.57 1.27
CA MET A 77 6.67 -0.80 1.81
C MET A 77 6.57 -0.89 3.33
N LYS A 78 6.85 -2.07 3.92
CA LYS A 78 6.74 -2.29 5.37
C LYS A 78 7.95 -1.82 6.16
N TYR A 79 9.16 -1.96 5.60
CA TYR A 79 10.38 -1.76 6.39
C TYR A 79 11.20 -0.57 5.89
N GLY A 80 11.19 -0.31 4.58
CA GLY A 80 12.06 0.67 3.94
C GLY A 80 13.55 0.44 4.25
N LYS A 81 14.45 1.21 3.64
CA LYS A 81 15.88 1.17 4.01
C LYS A 81 16.23 2.08 5.19
N ASN A 82 15.42 3.09 5.45
CA ASN A 82 15.62 4.12 6.48
C ASN A 82 14.36 4.28 7.36
N GLY A 83 13.61 3.19 7.54
CA GLY A 83 12.30 3.18 8.18
C GLY A 83 11.13 3.12 7.19
N PRO A 84 9.93 2.78 7.69
CA PRO A 84 8.74 2.59 6.85
C PRO A 84 8.31 3.89 6.16
N PRO A 85 8.00 3.86 4.85
CA PRO A 85 7.41 5.00 4.16
C PRO A 85 6.02 5.35 4.71
N TYR A 86 5.72 6.65 4.80
CA TYR A 86 4.35 7.10 5.11
C TYR A 86 3.36 6.82 3.97
N PHE A 87 3.86 6.87 2.74
CA PHE A 87 3.10 6.56 1.54
C PHE A 87 4.06 6.02 0.49
N MET A 88 3.65 4.95 -0.20
CA MET A 88 4.36 4.42 -1.35
C MET A 88 3.36 3.91 -2.37
N ALA A 89 3.59 4.23 -3.65
CA ALA A 89 2.85 3.65 -4.76
C ALA A 89 3.83 3.26 -5.87
N ALA A 90 3.61 2.10 -6.48
CA ALA A 90 4.43 1.57 -7.56
C ALA A 90 3.56 0.90 -8.63
N THR A 91 3.96 1.02 -9.89
CA THR A 91 3.39 0.25 -11.00
C THR A 91 4.34 -0.86 -11.39
N ILE A 92 3.83 -2.07 -11.59
CA ILE A 92 4.65 -3.21 -11.99
C ILE A 92 4.57 -3.37 -13.51
N ARG A 93 5.65 -3.07 -14.23
CA ARG A 93 5.72 -3.34 -15.67
C ARG A 93 6.52 -4.63 -15.89
N LYS A 94 5.89 -5.62 -16.53
CA LYS A 94 6.61 -6.71 -17.18
C LYS A 94 7.04 -6.20 -18.56
N GLU A 95 8.34 -6.20 -18.85
CA GLU A 95 8.85 -5.97 -20.21
C GLU A 95 8.69 -7.22 -21.07
#